data_AF-A0A6H9K3G0-F1
#
_entry.id   AF-A0A6H9K3G0-F1
#
_cell.length_a   1.000
_cell.length_b   1.000
_cell.length_c   1.000
_cell.angle_alpha   90.00
_cell.angle_beta   90.00
_cell.angle_gamma   90.00
#
_symmetry.space_group_name_H-M   'P 1'
#
loop_
_entity.id
_entity.type
_entity.pdbx_description
1 polymer ?
#
loop_
_entity_poly.entity_id
_entity_poly.type
_entity_poly.pdbx_seq_one_letter_code
_entity_poly.pdbx_strand_id
1 'polypeptide(L)'
;MSILMSFDIDGTMEVGDPPGAVTMEMVRNARARGIVTGSCSDRPMSTQRAIWEKYGVEYDFVCYKHMLPDLKDQFDADEFYHVGDRDDLDRKFAIRAGFGFFWPDEAAEHPLLITDGS
;
A
#
# COMPACT_ATOMS: atom_id res chain seq x y z
N MET A 1 -0.30 -12.77 -13.77
CA MET A 1 0.14 -12.67 -12.37
C MET A 1 -0.60 -11.50 -11.77
N SER A 2 -1.47 -11.74 -10.79
CA SER A 2 -2.21 -10.70 -10.07
C SER A 2 -1.43 -10.29 -8.81
N ILE A 3 -1.30 -8.98 -8.59
CA ILE A 3 -0.55 -8.44 -7.46
C ILE A 3 -1.48 -7.56 -6.64
N LEU A 4 -1.37 -7.67 -5.32
CA LEU A 4 -1.96 -6.75 -4.37
C LEU A 4 -0.85 -6.00 -3.64
N MET A 5 -0.95 -4.66 -3.62
CA MET A 5 -0.06 -3.79 -2.87
C MET A 5 -0.82 -2.97 -1.84
N SER A 6 -0.46 -3.16 -0.57
CA SER A 6 -1.01 -2.44 0.57
C SER A 6 -0.02 -1.37 1.03
N PHE A 7 -0.51 -0.18 1.37
CA PHE A 7 0.33 0.92 1.84
C PHE A 7 -0.06 1.34 3.27
N ASP A 8 0.90 1.44 4.18
CA ASP A 8 0.75 2.39 5.29
C ASP A 8 0.69 3.83 4.74
N ILE A 9 0.31 4.79 5.58
CA ILE A 9 0.13 6.19 5.18
C ILE A 9 1.27 7.05 5.73
N ASP A 10 1.51 6.99 7.04
CA ASP A 10 2.42 7.92 7.72
C ASP A 10 3.86 7.43 7.56
N GLY A 11 4.76 8.32 7.14
CA GLY A 11 6.14 7.97 6.77
C GLY A 11 6.27 7.15 5.48
N THR A 12 5.15 6.74 4.87
CA THR A 12 5.13 5.85 3.70
C THR A 12 4.67 6.56 2.43
N MET A 13 3.50 7.20 2.47
CA MET A 13 2.94 7.90 1.33
C MET A 13 3.22 9.41 1.43
N GLU A 14 3.28 10.11 0.29
CA GLU A 14 3.52 11.57 0.24
C GLU A 14 2.44 12.39 0.98
N VAL A 15 1.30 11.76 1.27
CA VAL A 15 0.14 12.35 1.97
C VAL A 15 0.11 12.00 3.47
N GLY A 16 1.11 11.27 3.95
CA GLY A 16 1.31 10.94 5.36
C GLY A 16 1.79 12.13 6.21
N ASP A 17 1.84 11.90 7.51
CA ASP A 17 2.40 12.80 8.52
C ASP A 17 3.33 12.03 9.49
N PRO A 18 4.66 12.02 9.26
CA PRO A 18 5.36 12.75 8.20
C PRO A 18 5.10 12.19 6.80
N PRO A 19 5.32 12.96 5.72
CA PRO A 19 5.27 12.44 4.35
C PRO A 19 6.34 11.37 4.09
N GLY A 20 6.00 10.36 3.28
CA GLY A 20 6.91 9.32 2.80
C GLY A 20 7.20 9.41 1.29
N ALA A 21 7.95 8.43 0.79
CA ALA A 21 8.48 8.43 -0.59
C ALA A 21 7.48 7.96 -1.65
N VAL A 22 6.41 7.24 -1.29
CA VAL A 22 5.42 6.72 -2.25
C VAL A 22 4.44 7.82 -2.65
N THR A 23 4.46 8.23 -3.91
CA THR A 23 3.56 9.28 -4.41
C THR A 23 2.19 8.73 -4.80
N MET A 24 1.16 9.58 -4.84
CA MET A 24 -0.16 9.19 -5.36
C MET A 24 -0.09 8.87 -6.87
N GLU A 25 0.87 9.43 -7.61
CA GLU A 25 1.13 9.09 -9.01
C GLU A 25 1.65 7.66 -9.15
N MET A 26 2.58 7.24 -8.29
CA MET A 26 3.06 5.86 -8.24
C MET A 26 1.93 4.85 -7.98
N VAL A 27 1.00 5.16 -7.08
CA VAL A 27 -0.19 4.32 -6.86
C VAL A 27 -1.07 4.25 -8.11
N ARG A 28 -1.28 5.38 -8.81
CA ARG A 28 -2.03 5.38 -10.09
C ARG A 28 -1.34 4.53 -11.14
N ASN A 29 -0.02 4.57 -11.24
CA ASN A 29 0.76 3.76 -12.18
C ASN A 29 0.60 2.25 -11.89
N ALA A 30 0.66 1.87 -10.61
CA ALA A 30 0.39 0.49 -10.19
C ALA A 30 -1.01 0.03 -10.60
N ARG A 31 -2.03 0.86 -10.32
CA ARG A 31 -3.42 0.56 -10.71
C ARG A 31 -3.60 0.45 -12.22
N ALA A 32 -2.97 1.32 -13.00
CA ALA A 32 -3.03 1.27 -14.47
C ALA A 32 -2.49 -0.06 -15.05
N ARG A 33 -1.67 -0.77 -14.27
CA ARG A 33 -1.15 -2.12 -14.60
C ARG A 33 -2.03 -3.26 -14.08
N GLY A 34 -3.17 -2.95 -13.46
CA GLY A 34 -4.08 -3.94 -12.88
C GLY A 34 -3.66 -4.42 -11.49
N ILE A 35 -2.77 -3.70 -10.80
CA ILE A 35 -2.40 -4.02 -9.41
C ILE A 35 -3.54 -3.56 -8.49
N VAL A 36 -3.99 -4.45 -7.59
CA VAL A 36 -4.96 -4.14 -6.55
C VAL A 36 -4.27 -3.28 -5.49
N THR A 37 -4.83 -2.11 -5.16
CA THR A 37 -4.19 -1.15 -4.25
C THR A 37 -5.14 -0.69 -3.17
N GLY A 38 -4.62 -0.53 -1.96
CA GLY A 38 -5.37 0.02 -0.85
C GLY A 38 -4.47 0.35 0.32
N SER A 39 -5.05 0.93 1.38
CA SER A 39 -4.28 1.30 2.56
C SER A 39 -4.47 0.31 3.72
N CYS A 40 -3.41 0.11 4.47
CA CYS A 40 -3.39 -0.58 5.75
C CYS A 40 -2.63 0.28 6.76
N SER A 41 -3.38 1.07 7.52
CA SER A 41 -2.83 2.11 8.41
C SER A 41 -3.53 2.09 9.76
N ASP A 42 -2.88 2.63 10.79
CA ASP A 42 -3.48 2.83 12.12
C ASP A 42 -4.47 4.01 12.14
N ARG A 43 -4.50 4.83 11.08
CA ARG A 43 -5.52 5.87 10.90
C ARG A 43 -6.91 5.23 10.83
N PRO A 44 -7.96 5.87 11.39
CA PRO A 44 -9.33 5.39 11.25
C PRO A 44 -9.69 5.15 9.78
N MET A 45 -10.41 4.06 9.48
CA MET A 45 -10.75 3.72 8.09
C MET A 45 -11.50 4.84 7.35
N SER A 46 -12.32 5.64 8.04
CA SER A 46 -12.97 6.82 7.46
C SER A 46 -11.94 7.87 7.01
N THR A 47 -10.89 8.08 7.79
CA THR A 47 -9.76 8.95 7.44
C THR A 47 -8.99 8.40 6.26
N GLN A 48 -8.73 7.08 6.22
CA GLN A 48 -8.07 6.46 5.08
C GLN A 48 -8.87 6.68 3.78
N ARG A 49 -10.18 6.42 3.79
CA ARG A 49 -11.07 6.68 2.63
C ARG A 49 -11.07 8.14 2.21
N ALA A 50 -11.20 9.05 3.17
CA ALA A 50 -11.20 10.48 2.90
C ALA A 50 -9.89 10.96 2.23
N ILE A 51 -8.75 10.35 2.57
CA ILE A 51 -7.48 10.63 1.89
C ILE A 51 -7.57 10.21 0.43
N TRP A 52 -7.91 8.95 0.14
CA TRP A 52 -8.03 8.47 -1.24
C TRP A 52 -8.98 9.33 -2.09
N GLU A 53 -10.16 9.63 -1.54
CA GLU A 53 -11.19 10.46 -2.18
C GLU A 53 -10.71 11.89 -2.43
N LYS A 54 -10.01 12.51 -1.46
CA LYS A 54 -9.45 13.86 -1.60
C LYS A 54 -8.47 13.97 -2.75
N TYR A 55 -7.66 12.93 -2.99
CA TYR A 55 -6.66 12.91 -4.06
C TYR A 55 -7.19 12.30 -5.37
N GLY A 56 -8.46 11.89 -5.41
CA GLY A 56 -9.09 11.29 -6.60
C GLY A 56 -8.35 10.05 -7.09
N VAL A 57 -7.85 9.23 -6.16
CA VAL A 57 -7.21 7.95 -6.46
C VAL A 57 -8.15 6.83 -6.03
N GLU A 58 -8.47 5.96 -6.97
CA GLU A 58 -9.24 4.76 -6.68
C GLU A 58 -8.48 3.81 -5.75
N TYR A 59 -9.21 3.07 -4.94
CA TYR A 59 -8.69 2.11 -3.98
C TYR A 59 -9.66 0.94 -3.88
N ASP A 60 -9.13 -0.26 -3.64
CA ASP A 60 -9.93 -1.48 -3.55
C ASP A 60 -10.25 -1.85 -2.10
N PHE A 61 -9.43 -1.39 -1.16
CA PHE A 61 -9.62 -1.64 0.26
C PHE A 61 -9.02 -0.54 1.14
N VAL A 62 -9.52 -0.48 2.38
CA VAL A 62 -8.86 0.17 3.51
C VAL A 62 -8.97 -0.78 4.71
N CYS A 63 -7.90 -0.92 5.48
CA CYS A 63 -7.87 -1.85 6.60
C CYS A 63 -6.93 -1.38 7.72
N TYR A 64 -6.99 -2.05 8.87
CA TYR A 64 -6.01 -1.91 9.94
C TYR A 64 -4.94 -3.00 9.83
N LYS A 65 -3.77 -2.78 10.42
CA LYS A 65 -2.60 -3.70 10.34
C LYS A 65 -2.89 -5.12 10.80
N HIS A 66 -3.72 -5.27 11.83
CA HIS A 66 -4.11 -6.59 12.33
C HIS A 66 -5.06 -7.35 11.40
N MET A 67 -5.64 -6.70 10.38
CA MET A 67 -6.55 -7.32 9.41
C MET A 67 -5.85 -7.75 8.11
N LEU A 68 -4.53 -7.59 8.00
CA LEU A 68 -3.77 -8.09 6.83
C LEU A 68 -4.01 -9.58 6.55
N PRO A 69 -4.12 -10.49 7.55
CA PRO A 69 -4.47 -11.88 7.28
C PRO A 69 -5.81 -12.03 6.57
N ASP A 70 -6.85 -11.34 7.06
CA ASP A 70 -8.20 -11.38 6.49
C ASP A 70 -8.24 -10.80 5.07
N LEU A 71 -7.31 -9.90 4.73
CA LEU A 71 -7.21 -9.33 3.39
C LEU A 71 -6.81 -10.38 2.35
N LYS A 72 -5.97 -11.37 2.71
CA LYS A 72 -5.59 -12.45 1.79
C LYS A 72 -6.77 -13.35 1.43
N ASP A 73 -7.72 -13.50 2.34
CA ASP A 73 -8.91 -14.32 2.11
C ASP A 73 -9.97 -13.58 1.26
N GLN A 74 -9.84 -12.26 1.12
CA GLN A 74 -10.80 -11.41 0.39
C GLN A 74 -10.40 -11.16 -1.08
N PHE A 75 -9.14 -11.36 -1.44
CA PHE A 75 -8.60 -11.04 -2.76
C PHE A 75 -7.88 -12.23 -3.39
N ASP A 76 -8.17 -12.48 -4.67
CA ASP A 76 -7.49 -13.51 -5.47
C ASP A 76 -6.25 -12.90 -6.14
N ALA A 77 -5.15 -12.79 -5.38
CA ALA A 77 -3.86 -12.31 -5.86
C ALA A 77 -2.79 -13.41 -5.75
N ASP A 78 -1.90 -13.50 -6.74
CA ASP A 78 -0.76 -14.41 -6.72
C ASP A 78 0.30 -13.93 -5.71
N GLU A 79 0.50 -12.60 -5.64
CA GLU A 79 1.49 -11.97 -4.77
C GLU A 79 0.89 -10.83 -3.95
N PHE A 80 1.31 -10.75 -2.69
CA PHE A 80 0.84 -9.76 -1.73
C PHE A 80 2.04 -9.01 -1.15
N TYR A 81 2.04 -7.68 -1.25
CA TYR A 81 3.08 -6.81 -0.69
C TYR A 81 2.47 -5.76 0.22
N HIS A 82 3.18 -5.43 1.30
CA HIS A 82 2.88 -4.29 2.15
C HIS A 82 4.06 -3.32 2.15
N VAL A 83 3.78 -2.03 2.03
CA VAL A 83 4.75 -0.95 2.10
C VAL A 83 4.53 -0.19 3.39
N GLY A 84 5.58 0.00 4.19
CA GLY A 84 5.50 0.71 5.47
C GLY A 84 6.87 1.19 5.97
N ASP A 85 6.88 2.13 6.92
CA ASP A 85 8.09 2.79 7.41
C ASP A 85 8.59 2.24 8.76
N ARG A 86 7.86 1.33 9.41
CA ARG A 86 8.22 0.76 10.72
C ARG A 86 8.44 -0.74 10.68
N ASP A 87 9.58 -1.17 11.24
CA ASP A 87 9.88 -2.60 11.37
C ASP A 87 8.91 -3.31 12.32
N ASP A 88 8.61 -2.71 13.47
CA ASP A 88 7.89 -3.35 14.55
C ASP A 88 6.36 -3.40 14.36
N LEU A 89 5.83 -2.54 13.50
CA LEU A 89 4.43 -2.52 13.11
C LEU A 89 4.26 -3.06 11.68
N ASP A 90 4.77 -2.36 10.68
CA ASP A 90 4.40 -2.66 9.30
C ASP A 90 5.00 -3.99 8.84
N ARG A 91 6.33 -4.13 8.99
CA ARG A 91 7.03 -5.33 8.53
C ARG A 91 6.62 -6.57 9.33
N LYS A 92 6.53 -6.47 10.66
CA LYS A 92 6.11 -7.62 11.50
C LYS A 92 4.70 -8.10 11.18
N PHE A 93 3.73 -7.19 11.03
CA PHE A 93 2.36 -7.59 10.69
C PHE A 93 2.27 -8.15 9.26
N ALA A 94 2.96 -7.54 8.29
CA ALA A 94 3.03 -8.03 6.91
C ALA A 94 3.60 -9.45 6.82
N ILE A 95 4.78 -9.69 7.40
CA ILE A 95 5.42 -11.01 7.37
C ILE A 95 4.57 -12.06 8.09
N ARG A 96 3.94 -11.70 9.22
CA ARG A 96 3.04 -12.61 9.94
C ARG A 96 1.80 -12.99 9.13
N ALA A 97 1.29 -12.07 8.31
CA ALA A 97 0.21 -12.32 7.37
C ALA A 97 0.68 -13.03 6.08
N GLY A 98 1.99 -13.22 5.89
CA GLY A 98 2.56 -13.82 4.70
C GLY A 98 2.55 -12.91 3.47
N PHE A 99 2.74 -11.60 3.68
CA PHE A 99 3.01 -10.61 2.64
C PHE A 99 4.53 -10.48 2.46
N GLY A 100 4.96 -10.13 1.25
CA GLY A 100 6.24 -9.47 1.03
C GLY A 100 6.22 -8.05 1.62
N PHE A 101 7.39 -7.45 1.78
CA PHE A 101 7.51 -6.13 2.38
C PHE A 101 8.48 -5.25 1.59
N PHE A 102 8.12 -3.98 1.41
CA PHE A 102 9.00 -2.95 0.87
C PHE A 102 9.09 -1.79 1.87
N TRP A 103 10.30 -1.26 2.07
CA TRP A 103 10.46 0.07 2.65
C TRP A 103 9.97 1.14 1.66
N PRO A 104 9.58 2.35 2.13
CA PRO A 104 9.04 3.37 1.23
C PRO A 104 10.00 3.76 0.11
N ASP A 105 11.30 3.88 0.41
CA ASP A 105 12.33 4.19 -0.59
C ASP A 105 12.52 3.04 -1.59
N GLU A 106 12.48 1.79 -1.12
CA GLU A 106 12.54 0.61 -2.00
C GLU A 106 11.32 0.55 -2.93
N ALA A 107 10.13 0.83 -2.40
CA ALA A 107 8.89 0.86 -3.18
C ALA A 107 8.94 1.96 -4.24
N ALA A 108 9.45 3.16 -3.89
CA ALA A 108 9.56 4.30 -4.79
C ALA A 108 10.49 4.04 -6.00
N GLU A 109 11.44 3.12 -5.86
CA GLU A 109 12.34 2.68 -6.94
C GLU A 109 11.86 1.40 -7.65
N HIS A 110 10.80 0.77 -7.13
CA HIS A 110 10.38 -0.54 -7.62
C HIS A 110 9.62 -0.45 -8.95
N PRO A 111 9.93 -1.32 -9.95
CA PRO A 111 9.25 -1.35 -11.24
C PRO A 111 7.74 -1.50 -11.19
N LEU A 112 7.17 -1.97 -10.07
CA LEU A 112 5.71 -2.04 -9.90
C LEU A 112 5.05 -0.66 -9.76
N LEU A 113 5.77 0.34 -9.24
CA LEU A 113 5.27 1.68 -8.94
C LEU A 113 5.73 2.76 -9.93
N ILE A 114 6.91 2.60 -10.53
CA ILE A 114 7.42 3.53 -11.55
C ILE A 114 6.94 3.12 -12.94
N THR A 115 6.64 4.08 -13.80
CA THR A 115 6.50 3.82 -15.23
C THR A 115 7.86 3.43 -15.78
N ASP A 116 7.92 2.37 -16.59
CA ASP A 116 9.11 2.12 -17.38
C ASP A 116 9.32 3.34 -18.27
N GLY A 117 10.46 4.01 -18.12
CA GLY A 117 10.76 5.23 -18.86
C GLY A 117 10.52 5.03 -20.36
N SER A 118 9.71 5.91 -20.93
CA SER A 118 9.49 6.04 -22.38
C SER A 118 10.80 6.14 -23.16
#